data_AF-A0A950XXX0-F1
#
_entry.id   AF-A0A950XXX0-F1
#
_cell.length_a   1.000
_cell.length_b   1.000
_cell.length_c   1.000
_cell.angle_alpha   90.00
_cell.angle_beta   90.00
_cell.angle_gamma   90.00
#
_symmetry.space_group_name_H-M   'P 1'
#
loop_
_entity.id
_entity.type
_entity.pdbx_description
1 polymer ?
#
loop_
_entity_poly.entity_id
_entity_poly.type
_entity_poly.pdbx_seq_one_letter_code
_entity_poly.pdbx_strand_id
1 'polypeptide(L)'
;MERLNALDDVAELSKQGYFTVLLDEKLRALESALEDDGFKVVTPPQGRTDEALKRMARGWAILTKNSQDFVEDAVRHDYDVIGIEDVRFVDSKPDRTNETVRKISAAVRRSRLGTRRGNYWLRVRDNGSYHLQQLV
;
A
#
# COMPACT_ATOMS: atom_id res chain seq x y z
N MET A 1 34.32 19.71 3.07
CA MET A 1 34.13 18.24 3.11
C MET A 1 33.48 17.98 4.45
N GLU A 2 32.26 17.44 4.58
CA GLU A 2 31.68 16.31 3.87
C GLU A 2 30.25 16.62 3.38
N ARG A 3 30.01 16.38 2.09
CA ARG A 3 28.71 15.97 1.59
C ARG A 3 28.73 14.44 1.64
N LEU A 4 27.69 13.80 2.16
CA LEU A 4 27.12 12.53 1.67
C LEU A 4 26.11 12.01 2.71
N ASN A 5 24.91 11.67 2.21
CA ASN A 5 23.92 10.71 2.74
C ASN A 5 22.46 11.19 2.59
N ALA A 6 22.12 11.76 1.44
CA ALA A 6 20.73 11.94 0.99
C ALA A 6 20.35 10.96 -0.12
N LEU A 7 21.13 9.88 -0.33
CA LEU A 7 20.97 8.95 -1.46
C LEU A 7 20.62 7.50 -1.04
N ASP A 8 20.54 7.20 0.25
CA ASP A 8 20.13 5.86 0.74
C ASP A 8 18.60 5.65 0.76
N ASP A 9 17.80 6.68 0.48
CA ASP A 9 16.33 6.59 0.48
C ASP A 9 15.74 6.09 -0.86
N VAL A 10 16.59 5.77 -1.85
CA VAL A 10 16.16 5.17 -3.13
C VAL A 10 16.44 3.67 -3.11
N ALA A 11 15.93 2.98 -2.11
CA ALA A 11 15.78 1.53 -2.21
C ALA A 11 14.66 1.25 -3.22
N GLU A 12 15.04 1.08 -4.49
CA GLU A 12 14.16 0.50 -5.50
C GLU A 12 13.57 -0.81 -4.96
N LEU A 13 12.26 -0.97 -5.08
CA LEU A 13 11.52 -2.24 -4.82
C LEU A 13 12.02 -3.40 -5.72
N SER A 14 12.98 -3.14 -6.60
CA SER A 14 13.44 -3.97 -7.72
C SER A 14 14.30 -5.19 -7.35
N LYS A 15 14.90 -5.26 -6.15
CA LYS A 15 15.84 -6.36 -5.84
C LYS A 15 15.25 -7.59 -5.11
N GLN A 16 13.99 -7.58 -4.67
CA GLN A 16 13.44 -8.68 -3.84
C GLN A 16 12.06 -9.24 -4.27
N GLY A 17 11.55 -8.87 -5.44
CA GLY A 17 10.22 -9.26 -5.90
C GLY A 17 9.22 -8.14 -5.63
N TYR A 18 8.32 -7.93 -6.59
CA TYR A 18 7.37 -6.82 -6.55
C TYR A 18 6.42 -6.97 -5.36
N PHE A 19 6.31 -5.92 -4.53
CA PHE A 19 5.28 -5.84 -3.51
C PHE A 19 3.93 -5.66 -4.19
N THR A 20 3.04 -6.65 -4.02
CA THR A 20 1.77 -6.70 -4.74
C THR A 20 0.65 -6.09 -3.90
N VAL A 21 -0.10 -5.16 -4.49
CA VAL A 21 -1.24 -4.50 -3.87
C VAL A 21 -2.51 -4.76 -4.65
N LEU A 22 -3.56 -5.21 -3.98
CA LEU A 22 -4.92 -5.21 -4.49
C LEU A 22 -5.53 -3.84 -4.22
N LEU A 23 -5.96 -3.16 -5.28
CA LEU A 23 -6.43 -1.79 -5.22
C LEU A 23 -7.95 -1.74 -5.08
N ASP A 24 -8.44 -1.05 -4.04
CA ASP A 24 -9.86 -0.72 -3.91
C ASP A 24 -10.36 0.07 -5.13
N GLU A 25 -11.60 -0.20 -5.57
CA GLU A 25 -12.19 0.44 -6.74
C GLU A 25 -12.14 1.98 -6.67
N LYS A 26 -12.32 2.57 -5.49
CA LYS A 26 -12.28 4.02 -5.29
C LYS A 26 -10.89 4.62 -5.49
N LEU A 27 -9.86 3.79 -5.56
CA LEU A 27 -8.46 4.18 -5.66
C LEU A 27 -7.85 3.85 -7.03
N ARG A 28 -8.64 3.38 -8.00
CA ARG A 28 -8.18 3.06 -9.37
C ARG A 28 -7.30 4.14 -10.02
N ALA A 29 -7.57 5.42 -9.74
CA ALA A 29 -6.77 6.52 -10.27
C ALA A 29 -5.28 6.47 -9.86
N LEU A 30 -4.93 5.69 -8.83
CA LEU A 30 -3.56 5.51 -8.37
C LEU A 30 -2.80 4.39 -9.09
N GLU A 31 -3.47 3.57 -9.91
CA GLU A 31 -2.89 2.37 -10.54
C GLU A 31 -1.58 2.67 -11.28
N SER A 32 -1.61 3.55 -12.28
CA SER A 32 -0.42 3.89 -13.07
C SER A 32 0.71 4.47 -12.22
N ALA A 33 0.39 5.33 -11.26
CA ALA A 33 1.40 5.95 -10.40
C ALA A 33 2.04 4.94 -9.43
N LEU A 34 1.28 3.96 -8.94
CA LEU A 34 1.78 2.85 -8.12
C LEU A 34 2.69 1.93 -8.92
N GLU A 35 2.29 1.56 -10.14
CA GLU A 35 3.12 0.74 -11.03
C GLU A 35 4.44 1.44 -11.37
N ASP A 36 4.38 2.74 -11.69
CA ASP A 36 5.56 3.58 -11.93
C ASP A 36 6.51 3.67 -10.73
N ASP A 37 5.99 3.55 -9.51
CA ASP A 37 6.77 3.55 -8.26
C ASP A 37 7.27 2.15 -7.87
N GLY A 38 6.96 1.12 -8.67
CA GLY A 38 7.51 -0.23 -8.54
C GLY A 38 6.61 -1.24 -7.83
N PHE A 39 5.33 -0.93 -7.63
CA PHE A 39 4.34 -1.88 -7.12
C PHE A 39 3.84 -2.79 -8.24
N LYS A 40 3.45 -4.02 -7.89
CA LYS A 40 2.58 -4.82 -8.75
C LYS A 40 1.14 -4.55 -8.33
N VAL A 41 0.36 -3.89 -9.19
CA VAL A 41 -1.02 -3.52 -8.87
C VAL A 41 -1.99 -4.58 -9.41
N VAL A 42 -2.95 -4.98 -8.59
CA VAL A 42 -4.06 -5.86 -8.97
C VAL A 42 -5.34 -5.06 -8.82
N THR A 43 -5.97 -4.75 -9.95
CA THR A 43 -7.24 -4.03 -9.97
C THR A 43 -8.39 -5.01 -10.20
N PRO A 44 -9.24 -5.28 -9.20
CA PRO A 44 -10.36 -6.20 -9.33
C PRO A 44 -11.40 -5.64 -10.34
N PRO A 45 -12.26 -6.47 -10.96
CA PRO A 45 -13.40 -5.96 -11.74
C PRO A 45 -14.33 -5.08 -10.88
N GLN A 46 -15.00 -4.09 -11.50
CA GLN A 46 -15.93 -3.21 -10.78
C GLN A 46 -17.11 -3.98 -10.17
N GLY A 47 -17.63 -3.48 -9.05
CA GLY A 47 -18.81 -4.04 -8.38
C GLY A 47 -18.58 -5.38 -7.65
N ARG A 48 -17.31 -5.72 -7.36
CA ARG A 48 -16.98 -6.86 -6.49
C ARG A 48 -17.33 -6.53 -5.03
N THR A 49 -17.82 -7.53 -4.30
CA THR A 49 -18.06 -7.42 -2.86
C THR A 49 -16.75 -7.49 -2.08
N ASP A 50 -16.72 -6.93 -0.87
CA ASP A 50 -15.55 -6.99 0.00
C ASP A 50 -15.10 -8.43 0.27
N GLU A 51 -16.05 -9.36 0.46
CA GLU A 51 -15.77 -10.80 0.58
C GLU A 51 -15.06 -11.41 -0.64
N ALA A 52 -15.34 -10.89 -1.84
CA ALA A 52 -14.59 -11.30 -3.03
C ALA A 52 -13.16 -10.70 -3.00
N LEU A 53 -13.02 -9.44 -2.61
CA LEU A 53 -11.72 -8.76 -2.49
C LEU A 53 -10.82 -9.45 -1.46
N LYS A 54 -11.35 -9.78 -0.27
CA LYS A 54 -10.66 -10.51 0.80
C LYS A 54 -10.08 -11.84 0.32
N ARG A 55 -10.83 -12.59 -0.48
CA ARG A 55 -10.36 -13.86 -1.06
C ARG A 55 -9.32 -13.67 -2.15
N MET A 56 -9.44 -12.60 -2.95
CA MET A 56 -8.48 -12.28 -4.01
C MET A 56 -7.14 -11.80 -3.45
N ALA A 57 -7.14 -11.12 -2.30
CA ALA A 57 -5.96 -10.49 -1.73
C ALA A 57 -4.98 -11.46 -1.04
N ARG A 58 -5.25 -12.76 -1.01
CA ARG A 58 -4.42 -13.75 -0.32
C ARG A 58 -2.95 -13.68 -0.78
N GLY A 59 -2.06 -13.45 0.17
CA GLY A 59 -0.62 -13.28 -0.02
C GLY A 59 -0.19 -11.87 -0.45
N TRP A 60 -1.12 -10.92 -0.55
CA TRP A 60 -0.88 -9.54 -0.98
C TRP A 60 -1.37 -8.53 0.07
N ALA A 61 -1.22 -7.24 -0.22
CA ALA A 61 -1.82 -6.18 0.60
C ALA A 61 -3.07 -5.60 -0.07
N ILE A 62 -4.11 -5.28 0.69
CA ILE A 62 -5.25 -4.48 0.21
C ILE A 62 -4.98 -3.00 0.49
N LEU A 63 -5.00 -2.15 -0.53
CA LEU A 63 -4.93 -0.70 -0.39
C LEU A 63 -6.35 -0.11 -0.45
N THR A 64 -6.82 0.51 0.64
CA THR A 64 -8.20 0.99 0.77
C THR A 64 -8.32 2.25 1.63
N LYS A 65 -9.45 2.96 1.47
CA LYS A 65 -9.91 4.00 2.41
C LYS A 65 -10.80 3.48 3.53
N ASN A 66 -11.18 2.20 3.50
CA ASN A 66 -12.11 1.59 4.45
C ASN A 66 -11.43 0.41 5.16
N SER A 67 -10.25 0.64 5.76
CA SER A 67 -9.42 -0.44 6.29
C SER A 67 -10.12 -1.32 7.34
N GLN A 68 -11.06 -0.75 8.11
CA GLN A 68 -11.84 -1.49 9.10
C GLN A 68 -12.64 -2.67 8.51
N ASP A 69 -13.09 -2.58 7.27
CA ASP A 69 -13.86 -3.65 6.61
C ASP A 69 -13.01 -4.89 6.28
N PHE A 70 -11.69 -4.79 6.45
CA PHE A 70 -10.70 -5.82 6.07
C PHE A 70 -9.83 -6.28 7.24
N VAL A 71 -9.58 -5.44 8.26
CA VAL A 71 -8.63 -5.75 9.34
C VAL A 71 -8.97 -7.06 10.07
N GLU A 72 -10.24 -7.31 10.39
CA GLU A 72 -10.67 -8.51 11.13
C GLU A 72 -10.45 -9.81 10.33
N ASP A 73 -10.55 -9.73 9.01
CA ASP A 73 -10.45 -10.89 8.11
C ASP A 73 -9.04 -11.11 7.56
N ALA A 74 -8.14 -10.16 7.75
CA ALA A 74 -6.78 -10.18 7.20
C ALA A 74 -5.99 -11.42 7.61
N VAL A 75 -6.08 -11.83 8.88
CA VAL A 75 -5.40 -13.04 9.39
C VAL A 75 -6.02 -14.30 8.77
N ARG A 76 -7.35 -14.35 8.68
CA ARG A 76 -8.08 -15.51 8.13
C ARG A 76 -7.80 -15.73 6.66
N HIS A 77 -7.69 -14.65 5.91
CA HIS A 77 -7.50 -14.67 4.46
C HIS A 77 -6.05 -14.45 4.02
N ASP A 78 -5.15 -14.31 4.98
CA ASP A 78 -3.70 -14.18 4.80
C ASP A 78 -3.33 -13.02 3.87
N TYR A 79 -3.70 -11.79 4.26
CA TYR A 79 -3.32 -10.57 3.56
C TYR A 79 -2.90 -9.46 4.52
N ASP A 80 -2.22 -8.44 4.00
CA ASP A 80 -1.95 -7.18 4.72
C ASP A 80 -2.98 -6.11 4.37
N VAL A 81 -3.15 -5.10 5.23
CA VAL A 81 -4.03 -3.95 4.98
C VAL A 81 -3.21 -2.66 4.97
N ILE A 82 -3.32 -1.88 3.89
CA ILE A 82 -2.81 -0.52 3.80
C ILE A 82 -4.01 0.43 3.82
N GLY A 83 -4.22 1.08 4.95
CA GLY A 83 -5.28 2.06 5.16
C GLY A 83 -4.80 3.47 4.87
N ILE A 84 -5.52 4.19 4.00
CA ILE A 84 -5.30 5.61 3.71
C ILE A 84 -6.51 6.46 4.10
N GLU A 85 -7.32 6.01 5.06
CA GLU A 85 -8.51 6.73 5.55
C GLU A 85 -8.21 8.16 6.04
N ASP A 86 -7.01 8.37 6.58
CA ASP A 86 -6.54 9.66 7.11
C ASP A 86 -5.98 10.58 6.02
N VAL A 87 -5.82 10.12 4.77
CA VAL A 87 -5.35 10.94 3.64
C VAL A 87 -6.51 11.74 3.07
N ARG A 88 -6.47 13.06 3.25
CA ARG A 88 -7.60 13.95 2.95
C ARG A 88 -7.87 14.07 1.46
N PHE A 89 -6.81 14.16 0.67
CA PHE A 89 -6.88 14.30 -0.78
C PHE A 89 -6.11 13.17 -1.45
N VAL A 90 -6.80 12.47 -2.37
CA VAL A 90 -6.17 11.47 -3.24
C VAL A 90 -5.79 12.20 -4.52
N ASP A 91 -4.49 12.34 -4.73
CA ASP A 91 -3.93 12.87 -5.97
C ASP A 91 -4.24 11.88 -7.10
N SER A 92 -4.86 12.37 -8.17
CA SER A 92 -5.26 11.57 -9.33
C SER A 92 -4.25 11.60 -10.46
N LYS A 93 -3.11 12.31 -10.31
CA LYS A 93 -2.05 12.30 -11.31
C LYS A 93 -1.53 10.87 -11.53
N PRO A 94 -1.42 10.40 -12.77
CA PRO A 94 -1.04 9.02 -13.05
C PRO A 94 0.47 8.78 -12.99
N ASP A 95 1.27 9.82 -12.72
CA ASP A 95 2.73 9.77 -12.79
C ASP A 95 3.42 9.82 -11.42
N ARG A 96 4.75 9.76 -11.43
CA ARG A 96 5.65 9.75 -10.26
C ARG A 96 5.59 11.01 -9.39
N THR A 97 4.89 12.05 -9.82
CA THR A 97 4.64 13.26 -9.02
C THR A 97 3.42 13.11 -8.10
N ASN A 98 2.69 11.99 -8.19
CA ASN A 98 1.54 11.70 -7.34
C ASN A 98 1.92 11.69 -5.85
N GLU A 99 1.43 12.67 -5.10
CA GLU A 99 1.77 12.82 -3.69
C GLU A 99 1.19 11.70 -2.81
N THR A 100 0.04 11.14 -3.20
CA THR A 100 -0.61 10.05 -2.46
C THR A 100 0.22 8.78 -2.55
N VAL A 101 0.66 8.42 -3.75
CA VAL A 101 1.55 7.27 -3.97
C VAL A 101 2.88 7.44 -3.25
N ARG A 102 3.46 8.65 -3.26
CA ARG A 102 4.69 8.93 -2.51
C ARG A 102 4.54 8.66 -1.01
N LYS A 103 3.42 9.08 -0.40
CA LYS A 103 3.13 8.81 1.02
C LYS A 103 3.00 7.30 1.29
N ILE A 104 2.23 6.59 0.45
CA ILE A 104 2.04 5.14 0.56
C ILE A 104 3.38 4.41 0.45
N SER A 105 4.15 4.72 -0.58
CA SER A 105 5.40 4.04 -0.87
C SER A 105 6.46 4.28 0.19
N ALA A 106 6.62 5.52 0.66
CA ALA A 106 7.50 5.83 1.77
C ALA A 106 7.10 5.06 3.04
N ALA A 107 5.81 4.94 3.35
CA ALA A 107 5.33 4.17 4.49
C ALA A 107 5.60 2.66 4.34
N VAL A 108 5.35 2.08 3.17
CA VAL A 108 5.62 0.66 2.88
C VAL A 108 7.11 0.34 3.03
N ARG A 109 7.99 1.16 2.44
CA ARG A 109 9.46 0.99 2.52
C ARG A 109 9.96 1.13 3.96
N ARG A 110 9.60 2.22 4.65
CA ARG A 110 10.07 2.51 6.01
C ARG A 110 9.53 1.53 7.05
N SER A 111 8.32 1.03 6.87
CA SER A 111 7.74 -0.01 7.76
C SER A 111 8.33 -1.40 7.52
N ARG A 112 8.95 -1.60 6.35
CA ARG A 112 9.45 -2.89 5.84
C ARG A 112 8.34 -3.93 5.63
N LEU A 113 7.10 -3.49 5.40
CA LEU A 113 5.91 -4.34 5.31
C LEU A 113 6.15 -5.57 4.42
N GLY A 114 6.64 -5.38 3.20
CA GLY A 114 6.88 -6.47 2.24
C GLY A 114 7.93 -7.52 2.61
N THR A 115 8.65 -7.34 3.73
CA THR A 115 9.64 -8.31 4.22
C THR A 115 9.29 -8.91 5.58
N ARG A 116 8.19 -8.46 6.19
CA ARG A 116 7.73 -8.95 7.49
C ARG A 116 7.00 -10.28 7.33
N ARG A 117 7.03 -11.06 8.42
CA ARG A 117 6.21 -12.29 8.55
C ARG A 117 4.97 -11.97 9.37
N GLY A 118 3.83 -12.53 8.97
CA GLY A 118 2.51 -12.28 9.56
C GLY A 118 1.72 -11.23 8.79
N ASN A 119 0.52 -10.93 9.27
CA ASN A 119 -0.40 -9.97 8.67
C ASN A 119 -0.36 -8.65 9.46
N TYR A 120 -0.36 -7.53 8.76
CA TYR A 120 -0.22 -6.21 9.35
C TYR A 120 -1.24 -5.23 8.79
N TRP A 121 -1.56 -4.25 9.62
CA TRP A 121 -2.27 -3.04 9.23
C TRP A 121 -1.30 -1.86 9.24
N LEU A 122 -1.04 -1.31 8.05
CA LEU A 122 -0.26 -0.09 7.84
C LEU A 122 -1.22 1.08 7.58
N ARG A 123 -1.30 2.01 8.53
CA ARG A 123 -2.12 3.22 8.44
C ARG A 123 -1.26 4.39 7.99
N VAL A 124 -1.54 4.95 6.83
CA VAL A 124 -0.83 6.11 6.27
C VAL A 124 -1.65 7.37 6.53
N ARG A 125 -1.01 8.38 7.14
CA ARG A 125 -1.65 9.65 7.47
C ARG A 125 -1.42 10.70 6.39
N ASP A 126 -2.24 11.75 6.39
CA ASP A 126 -2.16 12.85 5.42
C ASP A 126 -0.77 13.50 5.32
N ASN A 127 -0.04 13.58 6.44
CA ASN A 127 1.30 14.16 6.50
C ASN A 127 2.42 13.18 6.10
N GLY A 128 2.09 11.97 5.63
CA GLY A 128 3.05 10.93 5.27
C GLY A 128 3.65 10.15 6.43
N SER A 129 3.29 10.47 7.69
CA SER A 129 3.58 9.58 8.81
C SER A 129 2.73 8.32 8.75
N TYR A 130 3.16 7.24 9.42
CA TYR A 130 2.43 5.98 9.42
C TYR A 130 2.41 5.33 10.80
N HIS A 131 1.43 4.46 11.01
CA HIS A 131 1.36 3.52 12.13
C HIS A 131 1.29 2.10 11.60
N LEU A 132 2.08 1.20 12.15
CA LEU A 132 2.08 -0.22 11.80
C LEU A 132 1.62 -1.03 13.01
N GLN A 133 0.60 -1.85 12.81
CA GLN A 133 0.08 -2.77 13.82
C GLN A 133 0.12 -4.21 13.26
N GLN A 134 0.61 -5.16 14.05
CA GLN A 134 0.50 -6.57 13.71
C GLN A 134 -0.92 -7.06 14.03
N LEU A 135 -1.51 -7.83 13.10
CA LEU A 135 -2.79 -8.50 13.27
C LEU A 135 -2.49 -9.91 13.77
N VAL A 136 -2.93 -10.21 14.99
CA VAL A 136 -2.63 -11.47 15.71
C VAL A 136 -3.85 -12.37 15.78
#